data_AF-A0A2D8KBN0-F1
#
_entry.id   AF-A0A2D8KBN0-F1
#
_cell.length_a   1.000
_cell.length_b   1.000
_cell.length_c   1.000
_cell.angle_alpha   90.00
_cell.angle_beta   90.00
_cell.angle_gamma   90.00
#
_symmetry.space_group_name_H-M   'P 1'
#
loop_
_entity.id
_entity.type
_entity.pdbx_description
1 polymer ?
#
loop_
_entity_poly.entity_id
_entity_poly.type
_entity_poly.pdbx_seq_one_letter_code
_entity_poly.pdbx_strand_id
1 'polypeptide(L)'
;MFELTVSVPADQWAYNQRRLVYLEALLLRVVRDQSKIQEWFSSADLEGQRLPGLPATRDGISNKASNEKWLRQKAKQAGRFHYVYHVSSLPARAFDALISRILDLPEIDTVVMALPDLPDIPLEVHEPDENTAPPWVLPLLRIMRTETYGDIGEAWVILQERLPPGIVAPDEAEAARVLVRLGLAG
;
A
#
# COMPACT_ATOMS: atom_id res chain seq x y z
N MET A 1 21.66 4.61 32.85
CA MET A 1 20.63 5.10 31.91
C MET A 1 21.38 5.48 30.64
N PHE A 2 21.21 4.73 29.55
CA PHE A 2 21.95 5.01 28.31
C PHE A 2 21.18 6.05 27.50
N GLU A 3 21.84 7.14 27.11
CA GLU A 3 21.32 8.06 26.11
C GLU A 3 21.44 7.40 24.73
N LEU A 4 20.29 7.01 24.17
CA LEU A 4 20.17 6.47 22.82
C LEU A 4 20.01 7.63 21.83
N THR A 5 21.06 8.42 21.63
CA THR A 5 21.07 9.46 20.59
C THR A 5 21.78 8.95 19.35
N VAL A 6 21.14 9.04 18.19
CA VAL A 6 21.73 8.73 16.89
C VAL A 6 21.93 10.03 16.11
N SER A 7 23.14 10.26 15.59
CA SER A 7 23.43 11.39 14.72
C SER A 7 22.92 11.10 13.31
N VAL A 8 22.15 12.02 12.74
CA VAL A 8 21.59 11.92 11.38
C VAL A 8 22.09 13.12 10.57
N PRO A 9 22.64 12.92 9.36
CA PRO A 9 22.99 14.00 8.45
C PRO A 9 21.81 14.93 8.16
N ALA A 10 22.08 16.24 8.05
CA ALA A 10 21.03 17.26 7.90
C ALA A 10 20.20 17.09 6.60
N ASP A 11 20.83 16.64 5.52
CA ASP A 11 20.18 16.32 4.25
C ASP A 11 19.25 15.10 4.38
N GLN A 12 19.68 14.06 5.08
CA GLN A 12 18.86 12.90 5.37
C GLN A 12 17.68 13.25 6.29
N TRP A 13 17.91 14.10 7.29
CA TRP A 13 16.85 14.62 8.15
C TRP A 13 15.83 15.45 7.34
N ALA A 14 16.28 16.36 6.49
CA ALA A 14 15.40 17.17 5.64
C ALA A 14 14.58 16.30 4.67
N TYR A 15 15.20 15.27 4.08
CA TYR A 15 14.49 14.27 3.27
C TYR A 15 13.38 13.58 4.06
N ASN A 16 13.71 13.05 5.25
CA ASN A 16 12.76 12.33 6.10
C ASN A 16 11.60 13.23 6.54
N GLN A 17 11.89 14.47 6.95
CA GLN A 17 10.87 15.42 7.36
C GLN A 17 9.88 15.72 6.23
N ARG A 18 10.38 15.96 5.01
CA ARG A 18 9.52 16.23 3.85
C ARG A 18 8.70 15.01 3.44
N ARG A 19 9.31 13.82 3.47
CA ARG A 19 8.60 12.58 3.16
C ARG A 19 7.50 12.29 4.20
N LEU A 20 7.77 12.53 5.48
CA LEU A 20 6.79 12.35 6.56
C LEU A 20 5.58 13.26 6.37
N VAL A 21 5.79 14.58 6.16
CA VAL A 21 4.69 15.53 5.90
C VAL A 21 3.86 15.12 4.69
N TYR A 22 4.52 14.64 3.63
CA TYR A 22 3.82 14.15 2.44
C TYR A 22 2.98 12.91 2.71
N LEU A 23 3.52 11.94 3.44
CA LEU A 23 2.81 10.72 3.80
C LEU A 23 1.64 11.00 4.75
N GLU A 24 1.79 11.93 5.69
CA GLU A 24 0.68 12.38 6.56
C GLU A 24 -0.46 12.99 5.74
N ALA A 25 -0.14 13.87 4.79
CA ALA A 25 -1.13 14.44 3.89
C ALA A 25 -1.81 13.36 3.02
N LEU A 26 -1.05 12.39 2.51
CA LEU A 26 -1.60 11.29 1.73
C LEU A 26 -2.48 10.36 2.57
N LEU A 27 -2.13 10.07 3.83
CA LEU A 27 -2.95 9.21 4.69
C LEU A 27 -4.37 9.76 4.85
N LEU A 28 -4.52 11.08 5.02
CA LEU A 28 -5.84 11.73 5.06
C LEU A 28 -6.66 11.47 3.78
N ARG A 29 -5.99 11.41 2.63
CA ARG A 29 -6.63 11.12 1.34
C ARG A 29 -6.91 9.64 1.12
N VAL A 30 -5.99 8.74 1.49
CA VAL A 30 -6.15 7.28 1.30
C VAL A 30 -7.30 6.74 2.14
N VAL A 31 -7.43 7.20 3.40
CA VAL A 31 -8.55 6.83 4.28
C VAL A 31 -9.90 7.26 3.69
N ARG A 32 -9.93 8.36 2.91
CA ARG A 32 -11.15 8.89 2.28
C ARG A 32 -11.47 8.26 0.92
N ASP A 33 -10.46 8.03 0.07
CA ASP A 33 -10.65 7.72 -1.35
C ASP A 33 -10.09 6.36 -1.80
N GLN A 34 -9.53 5.53 -0.90
CA GLN A 34 -8.85 4.25 -1.21
C GLN A 34 -7.76 4.34 -2.30
N SER A 35 -7.19 5.53 -2.49
CA SER A 35 -6.18 5.78 -3.54
C SER A 35 -4.80 5.20 -3.18
N LYS A 36 -3.96 4.95 -4.20
CA LYS A 36 -2.59 4.46 -4.00
C LYS A 36 -1.64 5.59 -3.58
N ILE A 37 -0.72 5.28 -2.65
CA ILE A 37 0.37 6.18 -2.26
C ILE A 37 1.36 6.29 -3.43
N GLN A 38 1.48 7.49 -4.02
CA GLN A 38 2.44 7.79 -5.07
C GLN A 38 3.47 8.80 -4.58
N GLU A 39 4.74 8.40 -4.46
CA GLU A 39 5.85 9.31 -4.05
C GLU A 39 6.75 9.75 -5.21
N TRP A 40 6.63 9.07 -6.36
CA TRP A 40 7.46 9.27 -7.54
C TRP A 40 6.63 9.79 -8.71
N PHE A 41 7.09 10.89 -9.30
CA PHE A 41 6.38 11.60 -10.36
C PHE A 41 7.26 11.73 -11.60
N SER A 42 6.70 11.43 -12.77
CA SER A 42 7.36 11.74 -14.05
C SER A 42 7.32 13.25 -14.33
N SER A 43 8.16 13.72 -15.26
CA SER A 43 8.09 15.10 -15.73
C SER A 43 6.74 15.43 -16.39
N ALA A 44 6.07 14.44 -16.98
CA ALA A 44 4.73 14.59 -17.53
C ALA A 44 3.66 14.76 -16.43
N ASP A 45 3.77 14.02 -15.33
CA ASP A 45 2.85 14.17 -14.18
C ASP A 45 3.00 15.56 -13.56
N LEU A 46 4.23 16.01 -13.33
CA LEU A 46 4.54 17.31 -12.74
C LEU A 46 4.09 18.48 -13.64
N GLU A 47 4.26 18.35 -14.95
CA GLU A 47 3.72 19.31 -15.92
C GLU A 47 2.20 19.40 -15.84
N GLY A 48 1.51 18.25 -15.79
CA GLY A 48 0.05 18.20 -15.66
C GLY A 48 -0.47 18.83 -14.38
N GLN A 49 0.30 18.77 -13.29
CA GLN A 49 -0.08 19.37 -12.01
C GLN A 49 0.03 20.90 -11.98
N ARG A 50 0.88 21.50 -12.84
CA ARG A 50 1.12 22.96 -12.94
C ARG A 50 1.44 23.62 -11.59
N LEU A 51 2.31 22.98 -10.81
CA LEU A 51 2.69 23.48 -9.49
C LEU A 51 3.54 24.78 -9.58
N PRO A 52 3.34 25.74 -8.68
CA PRO A 52 4.13 26.97 -8.66
C PRO A 52 5.62 26.68 -8.41
N GLY A 53 6.48 27.40 -9.13
CA GLY A 53 7.93 27.21 -9.05
C GLY A 53 8.48 26.05 -9.89
N LEU A 54 7.61 25.30 -10.59
CA LEU A 54 8.02 24.39 -11.66
C LEU A 54 7.98 25.09 -13.03
N PRO A 55 8.89 24.75 -13.95
CA PRO A 55 8.76 25.09 -15.36
C PRO A 55 7.48 24.51 -15.96
N ALA A 56 6.91 25.21 -16.94
CA ALA A 56 5.64 24.82 -17.56
C ALA A 56 5.75 23.65 -18.55
N THR A 57 6.97 23.17 -18.85
CA THR A 57 7.24 22.13 -19.85
C THR A 57 8.02 20.97 -19.24
N ARG A 58 7.80 19.75 -19.76
CA ARG A 58 8.53 18.53 -19.33
C ARG A 58 10.04 18.69 -19.40
N ASP A 59 10.55 19.30 -20.47
CA ASP A 59 11.98 19.51 -20.67
C ASP A 59 12.53 20.52 -19.66
N GLY A 60 11.77 21.58 -19.38
CA GLY A 60 12.11 22.55 -18.34
C GLY A 60 12.21 21.88 -16.97
N ILE A 61 11.24 21.02 -16.62
CA ILE A 61 11.24 20.27 -15.37
C ILE A 61 12.46 19.35 -15.29
N SER A 62 12.76 18.62 -16.37
CA SER A 62 13.90 17.69 -16.43
C SER A 62 15.25 18.41 -16.30
N ASN A 63 15.38 19.59 -16.92
CA ASN A 63 16.56 20.44 -16.80
C ASN A 63 16.71 21.00 -15.39
N LYS A 64 15.63 21.50 -14.79
CA LYS A 64 15.64 21.99 -13.40
C LYS A 64 16.01 20.87 -12.43
N ALA A 65 15.41 19.69 -12.56
CA ALA A 65 15.70 18.53 -11.73
C ALA A 65 17.16 18.08 -11.85
N SER A 66 17.76 18.20 -13.04
CA SER A 66 19.18 17.89 -13.24
C SER A 66 20.09 18.93 -12.59
N ASN A 67 19.78 20.23 -12.75
CA ASN A 67 20.54 21.34 -12.17
C ASN A 67 20.50 21.32 -10.63
N GLU A 68 19.35 21.00 -10.06
CA GLU A 68 19.13 20.94 -8.62
C GLU A 68 19.37 19.54 -8.03
N LYS A 69 19.85 18.59 -8.84
CA LYS A 69 20.22 17.22 -8.43
C LYS A 69 19.10 16.49 -7.66
N TRP A 70 17.87 16.58 -8.17
CA TRP A 70 16.73 15.92 -7.55
C TRP A 70 16.93 14.41 -7.48
N LEU A 71 16.40 13.80 -6.41
CA LEU A 71 16.34 12.36 -6.24
C LEU A 71 15.49 11.77 -7.37
N ARG A 72 16.10 10.89 -8.17
CA ARG A 72 15.50 10.34 -9.39
C ARG A 72 15.72 8.85 -9.50
N GLN A 73 14.75 8.16 -10.09
CA GLN A 73 14.80 6.73 -10.39
C GLN A 73 14.42 6.48 -11.85
N LYS A 74 14.92 5.39 -12.44
CA LYS A 74 14.46 4.93 -13.76
C LYS A 74 13.19 4.12 -13.59
N ALA A 75 12.11 4.54 -14.23
CA ALA A 75 10.87 3.79 -14.33
C ALA A 75 10.66 3.30 -15.77
N LYS A 76 10.03 2.14 -15.92
CA LYS A 76 9.67 1.57 -17.23
C LYS A 76 8.17 1.77 -17.44
N GLN A 77 7.81 2.45 -18.52
CA GLN A 77 6.42 2.63 -18.94
C GLN A 77 6.33 2.39 -20.44
N ALA A 78 5.39 1.53 -20.85
CA ALA A 78 5.18 1.15 -22.26
C ALA A 78 6.48 0.74 -22.99
N GLY A 79 7.36 0.01 -22.30
CA GLY A 79 8.64 -0.46 -22.87
C GLY A 79 9.76 0.57 -22.94
N ARG A 80 9.50 1.85 -22.62
CA ARG A 80 10.52 2.92 -22.59
C ARG A 80 10.91 3.25 -21.15
N PHE A 81 12.20 3.55 -20.96
CA PHE A 81 12.72 4.07 -19.70
C PHE A 81 12.55 5.58 -19.65
N HIS A 82 12.03 6.07 -18.53
CA HIS A 82 11.97 7.50 -18.23
C HIS A 82 12.42 7.72 -16.79
N TYR A 83 12.83 8.95 -16.48
CA TYR A 83 13.15 9.33 -15.11
C TYR A 83 11.89 9.78 -14.38
N VAL A 84 11.74 9.29 -13.17
CA VAL A 84 10.77 9.78 -12.18
C VAL A 84 11.53 10.44 -11.04
N TYR A 85 10.89 11.43 -10.43
CA TYR A 85 11.48 12.27 -9.39
C TYR A 85 10.72 12.09 -8.09
N HIS A 86 11.45 12.02 -6.98
CA HIS A 86 10.84 11.88 -5.67
C HIS A 86 10.25 13.22 -5.19
N VAL A 87 9.09 13.16 -4.54
CA VAL A 87 8.37 14.34 -4.04
C VAL A 87 9.19 15.22 -3.08
N SER A 88 10.07 14.62 -2.29
CA SER A 88 10.93 15.35 -1.33
C SER A 88 11.93 16.29 -2.01
N SER A 89 12.25 16.05 -3.28
CA SER A 89 13.21 16.86 -4.05
C SER A 89 12.56 18.03 -4.78
N LEU A 90 11.22 18.16 -4.74
CA LEU A 90 10.54 19.27 -5.38
C LEU A 90 10.96 20.61 -4.74
N PRO A 91 10.91 21.73 -5.50
CA PRO A 91 11.09 23.06 -4.94
C PRO A 91 10.06 23.31 -3.83
N ALA A 92 10.44 24.07 -2.80
CA ALA A 92 9.58 24.31 -1.63
C ALA A 92 8.16 24.75 -2.04
N ARG A 93 8.05 25.76 -2.90
CA ARG A 93 6.74 26.24 -3.41
C ARG A 93 5.92 25.17 -4.12
N ALA A 94 6.56 24.30 -4.89
CA ALA A 94 5.87 23.23 -5.61
C ALA A 94 5.37 22.16 -4.63
N PHE A 95 6.21 21.82 -3.64
CA PHE A 95 5.86 20.87 -2.60
C PHE A 95 4.73 21.39 -1.71
N ASP A 96 4.82 22.63 -1.23
CA ASP A 96 3.79 23.24 -0.39
C ASP A 96 2.45 23.28 -1.14
N ALA A 97 2.46 23.67 -2.42
CA ALA A 97 1.26 23.66 -3.25
C ALA A 97 0.70 22.23 -3.48
N LEU A 98 1.58 21.23 -3.61
CA LEU A 98 1.16 19.84 -3.71
C LEU A 98 0.50 19.36 -2.41
N ILE A 99 1.09 19.67 -1.25
CA ILE A 99 0.52 19.37 0.06
C ILE A 99 -0.82 20.08 0.22
N SER A 100 -0.88 21.39 -0.03
CA SER A 100 -2.13 22.14 0.01
C SER A 100 -3.19 21.52 -0.87
N ARG A 101 -2.87 21.09 -2.09
CA ARG A 101 -3.84 20.44 -2.98
C ARG A 101 -4.31 19.06 -2.50
N ILE A 102 -3.46 18.33 -1.80
CA ILE A 102 -3.85 17.05 -1.16
C ILE A 102 -4.79 17.31 0.02
N LEU A 103 -4.56 18.40 0.77
CA LEU A 103 -5.36 18.79 1.93
C LEU A 103 -6.62 19.60 1.59
N ASP A 104 -6.63 20.31 0.47
CA ASP A 104 -7.74 21.11 -0.09
C ASP A 104 -8.78 20.17 -0.72
N LEU A 105 -9.30 19.29 0.14
CA LEU A 105 -10.36 18.37 -0.15
C LEU A 105 -11.68 19.16 -0.22
N PRO A 106 -12.52 18.97 -1.25
CA PRO A 106 -13.82 19.64 -1.29
C PRO A 106 -14.67 19.30 -0.06
N GLU A 107 -15.45 20.28 0.39
CA GLU A 107 -16.41 20.13 1.50
C GLU A 107 -17.37 18.96 1.23
N ILE A 108 -17.63 18.20 2.30
CA ILE A 108 -18.58 17.10 2.35
C ILE A 108 -20.00 17.70 2.34
N ASP A 109 -20.41 18.37 1.27
CA ASP A 109 -21.80 18.82 1.13
C ASP A 109 -22.74 17.69 0.69
N THR A 110 -22.29 16.44 0.86
CA THR A 110 -23.15 15.28 1.00
C THR A 110 -22.75 14.49 2.24
N VAL A 111 -23.26 14.94 3.39
CA VAL A 111 -23.58 14.12 4.56
C VAL A 111 -22.40 13.78 5.49
N VAL A 112 -21.99 14.76 6.30
CA VAL A 112 -22.00 14.51 7.76
C VAL A 112 -23.37 14.90 8.26
N MET A 113 -24.34 14.01 8.11
CA MET A 113 -25.59 14.10 8.85
C MET A 113 -26.07 12.70 9.21
N ALA A 114 -25.20 11.91 9.88
CA ALA A 114 -25.60 10.79 10.72
C ALA A 114 -24.40 10.27 11.54
N LEU A 115 -24.20 10.82 12.72
CA LEU A 115 -23.94 9.98 13.90
C LEU A 115 -25.10 10.26 14.86
N PRO A 116 -26.30 9.80 14.50
CA PRO A 116 -26.98 8.87 15.40
C PRO A 116 -27.45 7.64 14.62
N ASP A 117 -27.25 6.48 15.22
CA ASP A 117 -27.51 5.15 14.65
C ASP A 117 -26.81 4.91 13.31
N LEU A 118 -25.54 4.49 13.42
CA LEU A 118 -24.98 3.61 12.40
C LEU A 118 -26.05 2.51 12.18
N PRO A 119 -26.66 2.38 10.99
CA PRO A 119 -27.33 1.14 10.69
C PRO A 119 -26.29 0.05 10.90
N ASP A 120 -26.64 -1.04 11.58
CA ASP A 120 -25.83 -2.26 11.57
C ASP A 120 -25.50 -2.48 10.11
N ILE A 121 -24.26 -2.14 9.72
CA ILE A 121 -23.72 -2.50 8.43
C ILE A 121 -23.82 -4.01 8.53
N PRO A 122 -24.71 -4.69 7.76
CA PRO A 122 -24.64 -6.13 7.70
C PRO A 122 -23.20 -6.35 7.33
N LEU A 123 -22.42 -6.99 8.22
CA LEU A 123 -21.03 -7.35 7.94
C LEU A 123 -21.08 -7.86 6.51
N GLU A 124 -20.61 -7.07 5.56
CA GLU A 124 -20.46 -7.57 4.22
C GLU A 124 -19.46 -8.67 4.47
N VAL A 125 -19.96 -9.89 4.43
CA VAL A 125 -19.15 -11.08 4.37
C VAL A 125 -18.42 -10.84 3.06
N HIS A 126 -17.29 -10.15 3.14
CA HIS A 126 -16.37 -10.03 2.04
C HIS A 126 -16.10 -11.48 1.70
N GLU A 127 -16.68 -11.94 0.59
CA GLU A 127 -16.24 -13.19 0.00
C GLU A 127 -14.73 -13.02 -0.09
N PRO A 128 -13.95 -13.86 0.60
CA PRO A 128 -12.52 -13.65 0.70
C PRO A 128 -11.99 -13.58 -0.72
N ASP A 129 -11.27 -12.49 -1.03
CA ASP A 129 -10.61 -12.27 -2.32
C ASP A 129 -10.16 -13.61 -2.92
N GLU A 130 -10.50 -13.88 -4.19
CA GLU A 130 -10.31 -15.16 -4.89
C GLU A 130 -8.89 -15.78 -4.79
N ASN A 131 -7.92 -15.02 -4.29
CA ASN A 131 -6.52 -15.36 -4.16
C ASN A 131 -5.97 -15.42 -2.71
N THR A 132 -6.81 -15.25 -1.69
CA THR A 132 -6.40 -15.44 -0.29
C THR A 132 -6.55 -16.91 0.07
N ALA A 133 -5.45 -17.57 0.46
CA ALA A 133 -5.51 -18.93 0.97
C ALA A 133 -6.44 -18.98 2.20
N PRO A 134 -7.44 -19.90 2.23
CA PRO A 134 -8.35 -20.00 3.37
C PRO A 134 -7.61 -20.16 4.70
N PRO A 135 -8.18 -19.67 5.82
CA PRO A 135 -7.50 -19.59 7.11
C PRO A 135 -7.06 -20.96 7.68
N TRP A 136 -7.61 -22.06 7.17
CA TRP A 136 -7.24 -23.43 7.54
C TRP A 136 -6.00 -23.98 6.79
N VAL A 137 -5.58 -23.35 5.68
CA VAL A 137 -4.46 -23.83 4.84
C VAL A 137 -3.12 -23.70 5.57
N LEU A 138 -2.88 -22.60 6.30
CA LEU A 138 -1.63 -22.41 7.03
C LEU A 138 -1.47 -23.40 8.21
N PRO A 139 -2.49 -23.63 9.04
CA PRO A 139 -2.48 -24.74 10.00
C PRO A 139 -2.20 -26.10 9.36
N LEU A 140 -2.82 -26.42 8.22
CA LEU A 140 -2.59 -27.68 7.51
C LEU A 140 -1.11 -27.84 7.10
N LEU A 141 -0.54 -26.82 6.46
CA LEU A 141 0.88 -26.83 6.06
C LEU A 141 1.82 -26.98 7.26
N ARG A 142 1.43 -26.41 8.40
CA ARG A 142 2.20 -26.57 9.65
C ARG A 142 2.17 -28.02 10.11
N ILE A 143 1.00 -28.64 10.19
CA ILE A 143 0.82 -30.05 10.61
C ILE A 143 1.57 -30.99 9.65
N MET A 144 1.43 -30.79 8.34
CA MET A 144 2.14 -31.55 7.32
C MET A 144 3.67 -31.50 7.52
N ARG A 145 4.19 -30.32 7.88
CA ARG A 145 5.63 -30.10 8.06
C ARG A 145 6.16 -30.62 9.40
N THR A 146 5.36 -30.58 10.47
CA THR A 146 5.83 -30.86 11.84
C THR A 146 5.42 -32.23 12.36
N GLU A 147 4.30 -32.77 11.92
CA GLU A 147 3.66 -33.93 12.56
C GLU A 147 3.48 -35.12 11.60
N THR A 148 3.18 -34.90 10.32
CA THR A 148 2.83 -36.00 9.39
C THR A 148 3.81 -36.22 8.24
N TYR A 149 4.97 -35.57 8.28
CA TYR A 149 6.07 -35.72 7.29
C TYR A 149 5.62 -35.63 5.81
N GLY A 150 4.60 -34.82 5.53
CA GLY A 150 4.06 -34.61 4.18
C GLY A 150 2.85 -35.47 3.82
N ASP A 151 2.34 -36.32 4.72
CA ASP A 151 1.07 -37.01 4.50
C ASP A 151 -0.10 -36.03 4.69
N ILE A 152 -0.81 -35.75 3.58
CA ILE A 152 -1.96 -34.85 3.52
C ILE A 152 -3.18 -35.45 4.22
N GLY A 153 -3.40 -36.76 4.10
CA GLY A 153 -4.56 -37.43 4.67
C GLY A 153 -4.52 -37.45 6.19
N GLU A 154 -3.36 -37.78 6.76
CA GLU A 154 -3.15 -37.74 8.21
C GLU A 154 -3.20 -36.30 8.75
N ALA A 155 -2.62 -35.34 8.01
CA ALA A 155 -2.65 -33.93 8.42
C ALA A 155 -4.07 -33.35 8.41
N TRP A 156 -4.93 -33.83 7.50
CA TRP A 156 -6.32 -33.43 7.42
C TRP A 156 -7.13 -33.85 8.65
N VAL A 157 -6.95 -35.10 9.11
CA VAL A 157 -7.62 -35.59 10.32
C VAL A 157 -7.23 -34.76 11.54
N ILE A 158 -5.93 -34.49 11.71
CA ILE A 158 -5.42 -33.69 12.83
C ILE A 158 -5.91 -32.23 12.76
N LEU A 159 -6.05 -31.67 11.55
CA LEU A 159 -6.58 -30.32 11.34
C LEU A 159 -8.03 -30.21 11.84
N GLN A 160 -8.88 -31.20 11.51
CA GLN A 160 -10.28 -31.22 11.92
C GLN A 160 -10.44 -31.22 13.45
N GLU A 161 -9.53 -31.86 14.17
CA GLU A 161 -9.52 -31.90 15.63
C GLU A 161 -8.96 -30.63 16.30
N ARG A 162 -8.17 -29.83 15.57
CA ARG A 162 -7.39 -28.70 16.13
C ARG A 162 -7.73 -27.34 15.52
N LEU A 163 -8.84 -27.24 14.79
CA LEU A 163 -9.29 -25.98 14.23
C LEU A 163 -9.57 -24.96 15.34
N PRO A 164 -9.00 -23.73 15.25
CA PRO A 164 -9.32 -22.65 16.18
C PRO A 164 -10.83 -22.36 16.25
N PRO A 165 -11.36 -21.99 17.43
CA PRO A 165 -12.78 -21.66 17.57
C PRO A 165 -13.14 -20.46 16.69
N GLY A 166 -14.18 -20.62 15.86
CA GLY A 166 -14.67 -19.60 14.93
C GLY A 166 -14.27 -19.76 13.47
N ILE A 167 -13.49 -20.80 13.11
CA ILE A 167 -13.19 -21.13 11.71
C ILE A 167 -14.16 -22.21 11.22
N VAL A 168 -14.87 -21.92 10.13
CA VAL A 168 -15.73 -22.91 9.46
C VAL A 168 -14.83 -23.98 8.83
N ALA A 169 -14.98 -25.22 9.27
CA ALA A 169 -14.30 -26.35 8.66
C ALA A 169 -14.84 -26.53 7.22
N PRO A 170 -13.97 -26.53 6.19
CA PRO A 170 -14.42 -26.78 4.83
C PRO A 170 -14.84 -28.24 4.66
N ASP A 171 -15.72 -28.50 3.70
CA ASP A 171 -16.02 -29.86 3.25
C ASP A 171 -14.80 -30.48 2.54
N GLU A 172 -14.68 -31.81 2.57
CA GLU A 172 -13.56 -32.55 2.00
C GLU A 172 -13.40 -32.27 0.49
N ALA A 173 -14.52 -32.22 -0.23
CA ALA A 173 -14.55 -31.90 -1.65
C ALA A 173 -14.13 -30.44 -1.95
N GLU A 174 -14.41 -29.53 -1.01
CA GLU A 174 -14.03 -28.12 -1.14
C GLU A 174 -12.53 -27.93 -0.85
N ALA A 175 -12.03 -28.59 0.19
CA ALA A 175 -10.63 -28.59 0.55
C ALA A 175 -9.74 -29.15 -0.57
N ALA A 176 -10.14 -30.27 -1.19
CA ALA A 176 -9.41 -30.86 -2.31
C ALA A 176 -9.29 -29.87 -3.49
N ARG A 177 -10.38 -29.17 -3.85
CA ARG A 177 -10.36 -28.15 -4.91
C ARG A 177 -9.38 -27.01 -4.57
N VAL A 178 -9.38 -26.55 -3.32
CA VAL A 178 -8.48 -25.48 -2.87
C VAL A 178 -7.01 -25.95 -2.90
N LEU A 179 -6.71 -27.17 -2.46
CA LEU A 179 -5.35 -27.71 -2.43
C LEU A 179 -4.79 -27.93 -3.84
N VAL A 180 -5.59 -28.45 -4.77
CA VAL A 180 -5.20 -28.59 -6.19
C VAL A 180 -4.97 -27.22 -6.82
N ARG A 181 -5.86 -26.25 -6.57
CA ARG A 181 -5.70 -24.87 -7.06
C ARG A 181 -4.41 -24.22 -6.56
N LEU A 182 -4.03 -24.50 -5.31
CA LEU A 182 -2.80 -23.97 -4.70
C LEU A 182 -1.54 -24.78 -5.06
N GLY A 183 -1.66 -25.87 -5.85
CA GLY A 183 -0.54 -26.73 -6.24
C GLY A 183 0.05 -27.54 -5.07
N LEU A 184 -0.73 -27.77 -4.01
CA LEU A 184 -0.32 -28.49 -2.80
C LEU A 184 -0.69 -29.98 -2.85
N ALA A 185 -1.61 -30.35 -3.73
CA ALA A 185 -2.02 -31.73 -4.01
C ALA A 185 -2.16 -31.91 -5.53
N GLY A 186 -1.85 -33.11 -6.03
CA GLY A 186 -1.93 -33.49 -7.44
C GLY A 186 -2.72 -34.76 -7.65
#